data_AF-A0A1Z1WSF8-F1
#
_entry.id   AF-A0A1Z1WSF8-F1
#
_cell.length_a   1.000
_cell.length_b   1.000
_cell.length_c   1.000
_cell.angle_alpha   90.00
_cell.angle_beta   90.00
_cell.angle_gamma   90.00
#
_symmetry.space_group_name_H-M   'P 1'
#
loop_
_entity.id
_entity.type
_entity.pdbx_description
1 polymer ?
#
loop_
_entity_poly.entity_id
_entity_poly.type
_entity_poly.pdbx_seq_one_letter_code
_entity_poly.pdbx_strand_id
1 'polypeptide(L)'
;MALMVAAIEDPASALHASCVAMRAAGTRLLTRAQAVGAARADIDGTDLFALVGALAWLHDQPSLAPPARDHLFDVVASAVLTKAPTGR
;
A
#
# COMPACT_ATOMS: atom_id res chain seq x y z
N MET A 1 -7.83 0.00 -20.55
CA MET A 1 -7.25 0.53 -19.29
C MET A 1 -7.14 2.05 -19.26
N ALA A 2 -7.00 2.77 -20.40
CA ALA A 2 -6.86 4.23 -20.43
C ALA A 2 -8.07 5.02 -19.89
N LEU A 3 -9.32 4.58 -20.16
CA LEU A 3 -10.52 5.26 -19.64
C LEU A 3 -10.69 5.13 -18.12
N MET A 4 -10.23 4.01 -17.52
CA MET A 4 -10.24 3.87 -16.06
C MET A 4 -9.21 4.78 -15.39
N VAL A 5 -8.01 4.90 -15.97
CA VAL A 5 -6.96 5.81 -15.48
C VAL A 5 -7.43 7.26 -15.57
N ALA A 6 -8.05 7.67 -16.68
CA ALA A 6 -8.63 9.01 -16.83
C ALA A 6 -9.74 9.30 -15.79
N ALA A 7 -10.59 8.31 -15.49
CA ALA A 7 -11.64 8.45 -14.48
C ALA A 7 -11.12 8.45 -13.03
N ILE A 8 -9.88 8.02 -12.77
CA ILE A 8 -9.19 8.17 -11.46
C ILE A 8 -8.67 9.60 -11.29
N GLU A 9 -8.27 10.25 -12.38
CA GLU A 9 -7.70 11.61 -12.36
C GLU A 9 -8.76 12.72 -12.37
N ASP A 10 -9.98 12.44 -12.86
CA ASP A 10 -11.10 13.38 -12.86
C ASP A 10 -11.73 13.55 -11.44
N PRO A 11 -11.61 14.72 -10.79
CA PRO A 11 -12.17 14.96 -9.46
C PRO A 11 -13.70 14.82 -9.35
N ALA A 12 -14.42 14.92 -10.47
CA ALA A 12 -15.87 14.79 -10.52
C ALA A 12 -16.34 13.32 -10.68
N SER A 13 -15.43 12.39 -10.92
CA SER A 13 -15.74 10.98 -11.11
C SER A 13 -15.99 10.26 -9.77
N ALA A 14 -17.01 9.40 -9.74
CA ALA A 14 -17.27 8.53 -8.59
C ALA A 14 -16.07 7.61 -8.26
N LEU A 15 -15.24 7.30 -9.26
CA LEU A 15 -14.02 6.52 -9.08
C LEU A 15 -12.93 7.33 -8.36
N HIS A 16 -12.76 8.61 -8.70
CA HIS A 16 -11.86 9.50 -7.98
C HIS A 16 -12.27 9.67 -6.51
N ALA A 17 -13.56 9.93 -6.25
CA ALA A 17 -14.08 10.01 -4.88
C ALA A 17 -13.83 8.72 -4.09
N SER A 18 -14.00 7.56 -4.73
CA SER A 18 -13.68 6.25 -4.14
C SER A 18 -12.18 6.09 -3.86
N CYS A 19 -11.31 6.52 -4.77
CA CYS A 19 -9.86 6.50 -4.57
C CYS A 19 -9.42 7.41 -3.42
N VAL A 20 -9.98 8.61 -3.31
CA VAL A 20 -9.69 9.53 -2.20
C VAL A 20 -10.18 8.94 -0.88
N ALA A 21 -11.40 8.38 -0.85
CA ALA A 21 -11.95 7.74 0.35
C ALA A 21 -11.10 6.53 0.80
N MET A 22 -10.69 5.68 -0.15
CA MET A 22 -9.77 4.56 0.08
C MET A 22 -8.43 5.07 0.64
N ARG A 23 -7.86 6.11 0.03
CA ARG A 23 -6.58 6.67 0.47
C ARG A 23 -6.67 7.20 1.90
N ALA A 24 -7.69 7.99 2.20
CA ALA A 24 -7.93 8.51 3.53
C ALA A 24 -8.16 7.38 4.56
N ALA A 25 -8.87 6.31 4.19
CA ALA A 25 -9.05 5.15 5.06
C ALA A 25 -7.74 4.42 5.36
N GLY A 26 -6.89 4.21 4.34
CA GLY A 26 -5.57 3.60 4.52
C GLY A 26 -4.65 4.44 5.40
N THR A 27 -4.62 5.77 5.21
CA THR A 27 -3.86 6.67 6.09
C THR A 27 -4.34 6.59 7.54
N ARG A 28 -5.66 6.59 7.79
CA ARG A 28 -6.19 6.44 9.15
C ARG A 28 -5.80 5.10 9.78
N LEU A 29 -5.78 4.02 9.00
CA LEU A 29 -5.34 2.71 9.47
C LEU A 29 -3.85 2.73 9.84
N LEU A 30 -3.01 3.34 8.99
CA LEU A 30 -1.58 3.52 9.27
C LEU A 30 -1.36 4.28 10.58
N THR A 31 -2.04 5.42 10.77
CA THR A 31 -1.94 6.20 12.01
C THR A 31 -2.32 5.38 13.25
N ARG A 32 -3.37 4.56 13.17
CA ARG A 32 -3.76 3.67 14.27
C ARG A 32 -2.72 2.59 14.54
N ALA A 33 -2.15 2.00 13.49
CA ALA A 33 -1.09 1.00 13.62
C ALA A 33 0.18 1.60 14.23
N GLN A 34 0.55 2.82 13.83
CA GLN A 34 1.66 3.58 14.40
C GLN A 34 1.43 3.90 15.88
N ALA A 35 0.21 4.30 16.26
CA ALA A 35 -0.14 4.60 17.66
C ALA A 35 0.04 3.40 18.61
N VAL A 36 -0.07 2.17 18.11
CA VAL A 36 0.17 0.94 18.88
C VAL A 36 1.56 0.33 18.61
N GLY A 37 2.42 1.03 17.88
CA GLY A 37 3.79 0.59 17.58
C GLY A 37 3.89 -0.58 16.61
N ALA A 38 2.81 -0.91 15.87
CA ALA A 38 2.81 -1.94 14.82
C ALA A 38 3.24 -1.37 13.45
N ALA A 39 2.97 -0.09 13.24
CA ALA A 39 3.41 0.80 12.16
C ALA A 39 4.84 1.35 12.34
N ARG A 40 5.72 1.33 11.31
CA ARG A 40 6.89 2.20 11.31
C ARG A 40 6.45 3.67 11.36
N ALA A 41 7.08 4.49 12.20
CA ALA A 41 6.62 5.85 12.50
C ALA A 41 7.20 6.94 11.56
N ASP A 42 8.15 6.58 10.70
CA ASP A 42 8.83 7.47 9.75
C ASP A 42 8.16 7.53 8.37
N ILE A 43 7.00 6.87 8.19
CA ILE A 43 6.25 6.84 6.93
C ILE A 43 4.88 7.49 7.07
N ASP A 44 4.41 8.10 6.00
CA ASP A 44 3.07 8.67 5.91
C ASP A 44 2.16 7.91 4.92
N GLY A 45 0.97 8.47 4.67
CA GLY A 45 0.04 7.90 3.69
C GLY A 45 0.62 7.86 2.28
N THR A 46 1.38 8.88 1.88
CA THR A 46 2.03 8.96 0.57
C THR A 46 2.98 7.80 0.37
N ASP A 47 3.85 7.54 1.36
CA ASP A 47 4.81 6.43 1.33
C ASP A 47 4.08 5.08 1.26
N LEU A 48 3.03 4.91 2.08
CA LEU A 48 2.23 3.69 2.08
C LEU A 48 1.63 3.40 0.71
N PHE A 49 1.02 4.39 0.06
CA PHE A 49 0.42 4.19 -1.27
C PHE A 49 1.47 4.01 -2.37
N ALA A 50 2.65 4.62 -2.24
CA ALA A 50 3.76 4.34 -3.14
C ALA A 50 4.23 2.88 -3.04
N LEU A 51 4.34 2.34 -1.82
CA LEU A 51 4.68 0.93 -1.58
C LEU A 51 3.61 -0.03 -2.13
N VAL A 52 2.32 0.29 -1.94
CA VAL A 52 1.21 -0.47 -2.54
C VAL A 52 1.28 -0.45 -4.07
N GLY A 53 1.60 0.71 -4.65
CA GLY A 53 1.80 0.84 -6.10
C GLY A 53 2.98 0.00 -6.61
N ALA A 54 4.10 0.00 -5.88
CA ALA A 54 5.27 -0.83 -6.20
C ALA A 54 4.92 -2.33 -6.15
N LEU A 55 4.14 -2.76 -5.16
CA LEU A 55 3.67 -4.14 -5.04
C LEU A 55 2.73 -4.54 -6.21
N ALA A 56 1.82 -3.66 -6.61
CA ALA A 56 0.97 -3.89 -7.77
C ALA A 56 1.81 -4.06 -9.05
N TRP A 57 2.80 -3.21 -9.25
CA TRP A 57 3.73 -3.33 -10.38
C TRP A 57 4.51 -4.65 -10.36
N LEU A 58 4.98 -5.09 -9.19
CA LEU A 58 5.67 -6.37 -9.02
C LEU A 58 4.74 -7.55 -9.38
N HIS A 59 3.47 -7.50 -8.99
CA HIS A 59 2.50 -8.55 -9.31
C HIS A 59 2.30 -8.72 -10.83
N ASP A 60 2.35 -7.60 -11.57
CA ASP A 60 2.19 -7.57 -13.02
C ASP A 60 3.44 -8.06 -13.79
N GLN A 61 4.57 -8.33 -13.13
CA GLN A 61 5.78 -8.79 -13.82
C GLN A 61 5.69 -10.27 -14.23
N PRO A 62 5.76 -10.60 -15.54
CA PRO A 62 5.63 -11.97 -16.02
C PRO A 62 6.85 -12.86 -15.68
N SER A 63 8.01 -12.26 -15.41
CA SER A 63 9.26 -12.96 -15.08
C SER A 63 9.35 -13.43 -13.62
N LEU A 64 8.48 -12.95 -12.74
CA LEU A 64 8.46 -13.34 -11.33
C LEU A 64 7.63 -14.61 -11.15
N ALA A 65 8.28 -15.72 -10.79
CA ALA A 65 7.58 -16.94 -10.40
C ALA A 65 6.78 -16.72 -9.10
N PRO A 66 5.67 -17.45 -8.88
CA PRO A 66 4.80 -17.25 -7.71
C PRO A 66 5.55 -17.20 -6.36
N PRO A 67 6.51 -18.10 -6.05
CA PRO A 67 7.24 -18.04 -4.79
C PRO A 67 8.06 -16.76 -4.58
N ALA A 68 8.60 -16.20 -5.67
CA ALA A 68 9.35 -14.94 -5.61
C ALA A 68 8.41 -13.75 -5.39
N ARG A 69 7.17 -13.80 -5.89
CA ARG A 69 6.16 -12.77 -5.65
C ARG A 69 5.72 -12.74 -4.19
N ASP A 70 5.49 -13.92 -3.60
CA ASP A 70 5.12 -14.03 -2.18
C ASP A 70 6.24 -13.49 -1.28
N HIS A 71 7.49 -13.83 -1.58
CA HIS A 71 8.63 -13.27 -0.85
C HIS A 71 8.71 -11.74 -0.95
N LEU A 72 8.50 -11.18 -2.16
CA LEU A 72 8.54 -9.72 -2.35
C LEU A 72 7.37 -9.01 -1.67
N PHE A 73 6.19 -9.65 -1.59
CA PHE A 73 5.09 -9.16 -0.77
C PHE A 73 5.51 -9.01 0.69
N ASP A 74 6.12 -10.06 1.27
CA ASP A 74 6.60 -10.04 2.65
C ASP A 74 7.66 -8.95 2.87
N VAL A 75 8.57 -8.78 1.91
CA VAL A 75 9.60 -7.72 1.97
C VAL A 75 8.96 -6.34 1.99
N VAL A 76 8.03 -6.04 1.10
CA VAL A 76 7.34 -4.74 1.06
C VAL A 76 6.50 -4.54 2.33
N ALA A 77 5.79 -5.56 2.79
CA ALA A 77 5.02 -5.50 4.04
C ALA A 77 5.92 -5.23 5.26
N SER A 78 7.11 -5.84 5.30
CA SER A 78 8.10 -5.62 6.36
C SER A 78 8.68 -4.20 6.37
N ALA A 79 8.62 -3.47 5.26
CA ALA A 79 9.01 -2.06 5.22
C ALA A 79 7.97 -1.15 5.90
N VAL A 80 6.73 -1.62 6.08
CA VAL A 80 5.66 -0.88 6.78
C VAL A 80 5.58 -1.32 8.23
N LEU A 81 5.62 -2.62 8.48
CA LEU A 81 5.45 -3.20 9.80
C LEU A 81 6.71 -3.04 10.64
N THR A 82 6.56 -2.67 11.91
CA THR A 82 7.64 -2.87 12.86
C THR A 82 7.84 -4.37 13.04
N LYS A 83 9.10 -4.81 13.15
CA LYS A 83 9.39 -6.18 13.55
C LYS A 83 8.66 -6.40 14.87
N ALA A 84 7.71 -7.34 14.91
CA ALA A 84 7.11 -7.75 16.17
C ALA A 84 8.27 -7.95 17.17
N PRO A 85 8.21 -7.41 18.41
CA PRO A 85 9.18 -7.81 19.40
C PRO A 85 9.10 -9.33 19.42
N THR A 86 10.18 -10.00 19.05
CA THR A 86 10.31 -11.45 19.15
C THR A 86 10.07 -11.77 20.61
N GLY A 87 8.82 -12.12 20.91
CA GLY A 87 8.31 -12.41 22.24
C GLY A 87 8.93 -13.71 22.70
N ARG A 88 9.71 -13.57 23.76
CA ARG A 88 10.27 -14.58 24.65
C ARG A 88 9.30 -15.72 24.97
#